data_AF-X1KJK3-F1
#
_entry.id   AF-X1KJK3-F1
#
_cell.length_a   1.000
_cell.length_b   1.000
_cell.length_c   1.000
_cell.angle_alpha   90.00
_cell.angle_beta   90.00
_cell.angle_gamma   90.00
#
_symmetry.space_group_name_H-M   'P 1'
#
loop_
_entity.id
_entity.type
_entity.pdbx_description
1 polymer ?
#
loop_
_entity_poly.entity_id
_entity_poly.type
_entity_poly.pdbx_seq_one_letter_code
_entity_poly.pdbx_strand_id
1 'polypeptide(L)' 'VYKEIQSYILENAPDIFIALTKNLAAMAKNVDGFEFFPSNINPLYNVKIN' A
#
# COMPACT_ATOMS: atom_id res chain seq x y z
N VAL A 1 -21.63 11.55 -2.31
CA VAL A 1 -21.62 10.07 -2.32
C VAL A 1 -20.50 9.47 -1.46
N TYR A 2 -19.24 9.34 -1.90
CA TYR A 2 -18.20 8.66 -1.09
C TYR A 2 -17.93 9.31 0.27
N LYS A 3 -17.92 10.65 0.33
CA LYS A 3 -17.66 11.41 1.56
C LYS A 3 -18.73 11.19 2.63
N GLU A 4 -20.01 11.17 2.25
CA GLU A 4 -21.13 10.97 3.19
C GLU A 4 -21.10 9.56 3.80
N ILE A 5 -20.81 8.54 2.97
CA ILE A 5 -20.72 7.15 3.43
C ILE A 5 -19.50 6.97 4.35
N GLN A 6 -18.35 7.55 4.01
CA GLN A 6 -17.16 7.51 4.85
C GLN A 6 -17.40 8.16 6.22
N SER A 7 -18.08 9.31 6.27
CA SER A 7 -18.47 9.96 7.53
C SER A 7 -19.41 9.08 8.36
N TYR A 8 -20.44 8.48 7.74
CA TYR A 8 -21.37 7.60 8.45
C TYR A 8 -20.69 6.38 9.09
N ILE A 9 -19.72 5.77 8.39
CA ILE A 9 -18.95 4.63 8.91
C ILE A 9 -18.08 5.05 10.10
N LEU A 10 -17.40 6.20 10.03
CA LEU A 10 -16.57 6.71 11.12
C LEU A 10 -17.40 7.05 12.38
N GLU A 11 -18.63 7.52 12.20
CA GLU A 11 -19.52 7.86 13.32
C GLU A 11 -20.15 6.65 14.00
N ASN A 12 -20.50 5.61 13.24
CA ASN A 12 -21.28 4.47 13.73
C ASN A 12 -20.45 3.20 13.99
N ALA A 13 -19.24 3.12 13.44
CA ALA A 13 -18.35 1.97 13.60
C ALA A 13 -16.86 2.38 13.58
N PRO A 14 -16.43 3.29 14.48
CA PRO A 14 -15.06 3.82 14.49
C PRO A 14 -13.99 2.74 14.68
N ASP A 15 -14.34 1.65 15.36
CA ASP A 15 -13.51 0.49 15.67
C ASP A 15 -13.18 -0.40 14.46
N ILE A 16 -13.87 -0.22 13.32
CA ILE A 16 -13.52 -0.86 12.05
C ILE A 16 -12.21 -0.26 11.48
N PHE A 17 -11.95 1.02 11.75
CA PHE A 17 -10.79 1.72 11.18
C PHE A 17 -9.58 1.66 12.11
N ILE A 18 -8.84 0.56 12.04
CA ILE A 18 -7.73 0.28 12.96
C ILE A 18 -6.47 1.11 12.62
N ALA A 19 -6.02 1.08 11.36
CA ALA A 19 -4.83 1.84 10.91
C ALA A 19 -4.71 1.90 9.38
N LEU A 20 -3.96 2.90 8.89
CA LEU A 20 -3.45 2.93 7.51
C LEU A 20 -2.07 2.25 7.47
N THR A 21 -1.97 1.14 6.76
CA THR A 21 -0.72 0.38 6.62
C THR A 21 0.20 0.98 5.55
N LYS A 22 1.52 0.85 5.75
CA LYS A 22 2.52 1.13 4.71
C LYS A 22 2.98 -0.18 4.07
N ASN A 23 3.13 -0.18 2.76
CA ASN A 23 3.73 -1.30 2.06
C ASN A 23 5.24 -1.32 2.34
N LEU A 24 5.76 -2.52 2.64
CA LEU A 24 7.17 -2.77 2.88
C LEU A 24 7.61 -3.94 2.00
N ALA A 25 8.85 -3.88 1.52
CA ALA A 25 9.45 -4.91 0.69
C ALA A 25 10.88 -5.13 1.18
N ALA A 26 11.16 -6.34 1.66
CA ALA A 26 12.52 -6.74 2.01
C ALA A 26 13.27 -7.06 0.72
N MET A 27 14.37 -6.36 0.46
CA MET A 27 15.20 -6.55 -0.72
C MET A 27 16.61 -6.97 -0.34
N ALA A 28 17.18 -7.89 -1.10
CA ALA A 28 18.59 -8.23 -0.96
C ALA A 28 19.47 -7.04 -1.39
N LYS A 29 20.66 -6.93 -0.81
CA LYS A 29 21.59 -5.81 -1.07
C LYS A 29 22.01 -5.66 -2.54
N ASN A 30 21.86 -6.72 -3.33
CA ASN A 30 22.23 -6.75 -4.74
C ASN A 30 21.04 -6.59 -5.70
N VAL A 31 19.87 -6.20 -5.18
CA VAL A 31 18.68 -5.92 -5.98
C VAL A 31 18.58 -4.41 -6.21
N ASP A 32 18.63 -4.00 -7.47
CA ASP A 32 18.48 -2.61 -7.91
C ASP A 32 17.20 -2.43 -8.75
N GLY A 33 16.65 -1.21 -8.74
CA GLY A 33 15.57 -0.81 -9.65
C GLY A 33 14.15 -1.25 -9.26
N PHE A 34 13.95 -1.76 -8.04
CA PHE A 34 12.63 -2.04 -7.50
C PHE A 34 11.91 -0.75 -7.06
N GLU A 35 10.63 -0.64 -7.42
CA GLU A 35 9.76 0.49 -7.08
C GLU A 35 8.40 -0.01 -6.57
N PHE A 36 7.81 0.73 -5.64
CA PHE A 36 6.44 0.48 -5.20
C PHE A 36 5.44 1.14 -6.15
N PHE A 37 4.45 0.37 -6.58
CA PHE A 37 3.34 0.84 -7.38
C PHE A 37 2.08 1.03 -6.51
N PRO A 38 1.28 2.08 -6.77
CA PRO A 38 0.03 2.32 -6.04
C PRO A 38 -0.98 1.17 -6.12
N SER A 39 -0.90 0.36 -7.17
CA SER A 39 -1.78 -0.80 -7.41
C SER A 39 -1.42 -2.04 -6.58
N ASN A 40 -0.36 -2.00 -5.76
CA ASN A 40 0.22 -3.14 -5.05
C ASN A 40 0.66 -4.31 -5.96
N ILE A 41 0.67 -4.09 -7.28
CA ILE A 41 1.27 -4.96 -8.28
C ILE A 41 2.55 -4.26 -8.68
N ASN A 42 3.70 -4.81 -8.26
CA ASN A 42 5.02 -4.23 -8.52
C ASN A 42 5.70 -5.00 -9.67
N PRO A 43 5.66 -4.52 -10.91
CA PRO A 43 6.30 -5.19 -12.04
C PRO A 43 7.82 -5.21 -11.85
N LEU A 44 8.47 -6.26 -12.35
CA LEU A 44 9.90 -6.49 -12.16
C LEU A 44 10.76 -6.17 -13.41
N TYR A 45 10.18 -5.53 -14.44
CA TYR A 45 10.88 -5.31 -15.72
C TYR A 45 12.13 -4.41 -15.60
N ASN A 46 12.20 -3.56 -14.58
CA ASN A 46 13.35 -2.69 -14.30
C ASN A 46 14.29 -3.26 -13.22
N VAL A 47 13.93 -4.39 -12.61
CA VAL A 47 14.67 -4.96 -11.49
C VAL A 47 15.87 -5.75 -12.00
N LYS A 48 17.03 -5.51 -11.39
CA LYS A 48 18.29 -6.19 -11.71
C LYS A 48 18.89 -6.83 -10.47
N ILE A 49 19.60 -7.93 -10.68
CA ILE A 49 20.40 -8.63 -9.66
C ILE A 49 21.86 -8.52 -10.09
N ASN A 50 22.69 -7.89 -9.25
CA ASN A 50 24.13 -7.78 -9.47
C ASN A 50 24.92 -8.87 -8.74
#